data_AF-A0A972LB98-F1
#
_entry.id   AF-A0A972LB98-F1
#
_cell.length_a   1.000
_cell.length_b   1.000
_cell.length_c   1.000
_cell.angle_alpha   90.00
_cell.angle_beta   90.00
_cell.angle_gamma   90.00
#
_symmetry.space_group_name_H-M   'P 1'
#
loop_
_entity.id
_entity.type
_entity.pdbx_description
1 polymer ?
#
loop_
_entity_poly.entity_id
_entity_poly.type
_entity_poly.pdbx_seq_one_letter_code
_entity_poly.pdbx_strand_id
1 'polypeptide(L)'
;MHNSPENPMVKFEKLREMEEFSEAMFNRNFAFQEKNHPAWDAQQDFGERIKDLPLHALIFSNPDRDPATHGPTVSHFYPLHWEILKIAQYARQVAEEPVVCDLHCTNGFVGSLVAREGVKVVGVRNPGAKANQIADFYDPECYDMRPAQAISDIDFVFDVALSAWMPAGINLTPDIIKHRPKLIVFIHTNHVDESTQLPQTGTPEAFTELPDGYKLIDQWSVKRPEDLLHDVWPDLTPSIEEVRHVKIYADSDHHGIGHSASVVADGYAWEKELDMAQLALEAKEHLRSRGIPV
;
A
#
# COMPACT_ATOMS: atom_id res chain seq x y z
N MET A 1 -10.62 -32.60 0.88
CA MET A 1 -9.20 -32.97 0.99
C MET A 1 -8.75 -32.56 2.39
N HIS A 2 -8.38 -33.53 3.24
CA HIS A 2 -7.80 -33.24 4.54
C HIS A 2 -6.35 -32.80 4.31
N ASN A 3 -6.05 -31.52 4.54
CA ASN A 3 -4.67 -31.07 4.67
C ASN A 3 -4.11 -31.72 5.94
N SER A 4 -3.12 -32.60 5.77
CA SER A 4 -2.30 -33.05 6.89
C SER A 4 -1.69 -31.81 7.56
N PRO A 5 -1.70 -31.72 8.90
CA PRO A 5 -1.07 -30.59 9.58
C PRO A 5 0.41 -30.56 9.20
N GLU A 6 0.83 -29.42 8.66
CA GLU A 6 2.22 -29.18 8.27
C GLU A 6 3.12 -29.39 9.49
N ASN A 7 4.21 -30.13 9.33
CA ASN A 7 5.11 -30.42 10.45
C ASN A 7 5.67 -29.08 10.99
N PRO A 8 5.44 -28.73 12.27
CA PRO A 8 5.90 -27.46 12.83
C PRO A 8 7.40 -27.23 12.69
N MET A 9 8.21 -28.30 12.69
CA MET A 9 9.67 -28.18 12.46
C MET A 9 10.01 -27.73 11.04
N VAL A 10 9.20 -28.08 10.04
CA VAL A 10 9.40 -27.63 8.66
C VAL A 10 8.90 -26.19 8.50
N LYS A 11 7.80 -25.84 9.17
CA LYS A 11 7.21 -24.50 9.11
C LYS A 11 8.15 -23.40 9.65
N PHE A 12 8.77 -23.63 10.80
CA PHE A 12 9.62 -22.63 11.46
C PHE A 12 11.10 -22.69 11.05
N GLU A 13 11.46 -23.50 10.04
CA GLU A 13 12.87 -23.70 9.66
C GLU A 13 13.56 -22.40 9.23
N LYS A 14 12.83 -21.49 8.55
CA LYS A 14 13.33 -20.15 8.19
C LYS A 14 13.81 -19.33 9.40
N LEU A 15 13.26 -19.57 10.60
CA LEU A 15 13.66 -18.85 11.82
C LEU A 15 15.06 -19.22 12.31
N ARG A 16 15.71 -20.26 11.75
CA ARG A 16 17.12 -20.55 12.06
C ARG A 16 18.07 -19.46 11.58
N GLU A 17 17.68 -18.73 10.55
CA GLU A 17 18.47 -17.63 9.97
C GLU A 17 18.09 -16.26 10.58
N MET A 18 17.31 -16.26 11.67
CA MET A 18 16.77 -15.04 12.26
C MET A 18 17.84 -14.05 12.71
N GLU A 19 18.98 -14.52 13.24
CA GLU A 19 20.07 -13.65 13.69
C GLU A 19 20.68 -12.86 12.53
N GLU A 20 21.10 -13.56 11.47
CA GLU A 20 21.64 -12.95 10.25
C GLU A 20 20.60 -12.05 9.56
N PHE A 21 19.34 -12.50 9.51
CA PHE A 21 18.24 -11.71 8.97
C PHE A 21 18.05 -10.40 9.74
N SER A 22 18.09 -10.47 11.08
CA SER A 22 17.92 -9.32 11.97
C SER A 22 19.03 -8.31 11.76
N GLU A 23 20.29 -8.75 11.73
CA GLU A 23 21.44 -7.89 11.49
C GLU A 23 21.32 -7.16 10.14
N ALA A 24 20.99 -7.89 9.08
CA ALA A 24 20.79 -7.30 7.76
C ALA A 24 19.63 -6.30 7.74
N MET A 25 18.52 -6.58 8.42
CA MET A 25 17.35 -5.71 8.52
C MET A 25 17.65 -4.43 9.30
N PHE A 26 18.33 -4.52 10.44
CA PHE A 26 18.77 -3.33 11.18
C PHE A 26 19.72 -2.46 10.36
N ASN A 27 20.67 -3.07 9.64
CA ASN A 27 21.58 -2.33 8.75
C ASN A 27 20.81 -1.58 7.65
N ARG A 28 19.77 -2.18 7.06
CA ARG A 28 18.89 -1.50 6.10
C ARG A 28 18.12 -0.33 6.74
N ASN A 29 17.58 -0.54 7.95
CA ASN A 29 16.88 0.51 8.70
C ASN A 29 17.81 1.70 9.00
N PHE A 30 19.02 1.43 9.49
CA PHE A 30 20.02 2.48 9.76
C PHE A 30 20.40 3.22 8.47
N ALA A 31 20.70 2.50 7.39
CA ALA A 31 21.03 3.11 6.11
C ALA A 31 19.88 4.00 5.59
N PHE A 32 18.62 3.60 5.77
CA PHE A 32 17.47 4.41 5.39
C PHE A 32 17.33 5.65 6.28
N GLN A 33 17.48 5.52 7.60
CA GLN A 33 17.38 6.63 8.55
C GLN A 33 18.49 7.67 8.35
N GLU A 34 19.72 7.22 8.14
CA GLU A 34 20.90 8.06 7.86
C GLU A 34 20.91 8.63 6.43
N LYS A 35 19.87 8.36 5.63
CA LYS A 35 19.72 8.79 4.24
C LYS A 35 20.82 8.27 3.30
N ASN A 36 21.43 7.15 3.64
CA ASN A 36 22.40 6.43 2.82
C ASN A 36 21.72 5.45 1.83
N HIS A 37 20.43 5.17 1.99
CA HIS A 37 19.65 4.31 1.10
C HIS A 37 19.33 5.00 -0.25
N PRO A 38 19.37 4.29 -1.40
CA PRO A 38 19.08 4.85 -2.73
C PRO A 38 17.73 5.56 -2.87
N ALA A 39 16.75 5.21 -2.04
CA ALA A 39 15.43 5.86 -2.01
C ALA A 39 15.50 7.40 -1.94
N TRP A 40 16.50 7.94 -1.25
CA TRP A 40 16.72 9.37 -1.08
C TRP A 40 17.38 10.05 -2.29
N ASP A 41 17.97 9.28 -3.21
CA ASP A 41 18.61 9.80 -4.42
C ASP A 41 17.61 9.75 -5.59
N ALA A 42 17.09 10.92 -5.97
CA ALA A 42 16.16 11.05 -7.08
C ALA A 42 16.81 10.81 -8.47
N GLN A 43 18.13 10.68 -8.56
CA GLN A 43 18.84 10.35 -9.79
C GLN A 43 18.95 8.84 -10.04
N GLN A 44 18.65 8.00 -9.04
CA GLN A 44 18.63 6.55 -9.20
C GLN A 44 17.35 6.10 -9.90
N ASP A 45 17.46 5.01 -10.66
CA ASP A 45 16.31 4.35 -11.26
C ASP A 45 15.34 3.87 -10.18
N PHE A 46 14.04 3.95 -10.44
CA PHE A 46 13.02 3.60 -9.44
C PHE A 46 13.19 2.18 -8.90
N GLY A 47 13.60 1.23 -9.74
CA GLY A 47 13.92 -0.13 -9.33
C GLY A 47 15.00 -0.21 -8.25
N GLU A 48 16.09 0.56 -8.37
CA GLU A 48 17.14 0.61 -7.34
C GLU A 48 16.68 1.42 -6.11
N ARG A 49 15.81 2.42 -6.29
CA ARG A 49 15.26 3.21 -5.18
C ARG A 49 14.34 2.40 -4.25
N ILE A 50 13.62 1.41 -4.78
CA ILE A 50 12.73 0.54 -4.00
C ILE A 50 13.38 -0.78 -3.57
N LYS A 51 14.54 -1.10 -4.13
CA LYS A 51 15.32 -2.29 -3.79
C LYS A 51 15.75 -2.21 -2.33
N ASP A 52 15.53 -3.31 -1.61
CA ASP A 52 15.86 -3.43 -0.19
C ASP A 52 15.26 -2.33 0.70
N LEU A 53 14.20 -1.65 0.22
CA LEU A 53 13.47 -0.68 1.01
C LEU A 53 12.89 -1.37 2.26
N PRO A 54 13.23 -0.92 3.48
CA PRO A 54 12.84 -1.61 4.68
C PRO A 54 11.34 -1.46 4.94
N LEU A 55 10.71 -2.53 5.44
CA LEU A 55 9.31 -2.51 5.85
C LEU A 55 9.07 -1.47 6.95
N HIS A 56 10.07 -1.24 7.80
CA HIS A 56 10.03 -0.19 8.81
C HIS A 56 9.75 1.20 8.21
N ALA A 57 10.31 1.53 7.04
CA ALA A 57 10.07 2.83 6.39
C ALA A 57 8.68 2.97 5.76
N LEU A 58 7.93 1.87 5.64
CA LEU A 58 6.58 1.82 5.10
C LEU A 58 5.50 1.74 6.18
N ILE A 59 5.85 1.29 7.39
CA ILE A 59 4.95 1.23 8.56
C ILE A 59 5.17 2.44 9.48
N PHE A 60 6.40 2.93 9.56
CA PHE A 60 6.79 4.00 10.48
C PHE A 60 7.21 5.25 9.75
N SER A 61 7.25 6.33 10.51
CA SER A 61 7.79 7.61 10.05
C SER A 61 9.25 7.74 10.43
N ASN A 62 10.01 8.46 9.61
CA ASN A 62 11.38 8.83 9.94
C ASN A 62 11.41 9.74 11.20
N PRO A 63 12.36 9.55 12.14
CA PRO A 63 12.49 10.39 13.33
C PRO A 63 12.70 11.88 13.03
N ASP A 64 13.32 12.22 11.89
CA ASP A 64 13.52 13.61 11.45
C ASP A 64 12.29 14.22 10.76
N ARG A 65 11.17 13.48 10.66
CA ARG A 65 9.95 13.99 10.04
C ARG A 65 9.32 15.06 10.93
N ASP A 66 9.10 16.24 10.36
CA ASP A 66 8.20 17.24 10.94
C ASP A 66 6.73 16.98 10.51
N PRO A 67 5.85 16.53 11.41
CA PRO A 67 4.44 16.29 11.11
C PRO A 67 3.62 17.59 10.96
N ALA A 68 4.18 18.79 11.15
CA ALA A 68 3.49 20.02 10.74
C ALA A 68 3.57 20.21 9.22
N THR A 69 4.66 19.78 8.60
CA THR A 69 4.99 20.09 7.20
C THR A 69 4.98 18.87 6.27
N HIS A 70 5.25 17.67 6.80
CA HIS A 70 5.37 16.45 6.00
C HIS A 70 4.36 15.36 6.38
N GLY A 71 3.85 14.66 5.37
CA GLY A 71 3.07 13.44 5.46
C GLY A 71 3.94 12.21 5.78
N PRO A 72 3.61 11.02 5.28
CA PRO A 72 4.44 9.83 5.50
C PRO A 72 5.82 9.98 4.83
N THR A 73 6.77 9.14 5.23
CA THR A 73 8.11 9.18 4.61
C THR A 73 8.06 8.66 3.18
N VAL A 74 7.55 7.43 3.00
CA VAL A 74 7.40 6.78 1.69
C VAL A 74 5.93 6.72 1.28
N SER A 75 5.08 6.11 2.10
CA SER A 75 3.68 5.83 1.81
C SER A 75 2.86 5.76 3.11
N HIS A 76 1.55 5.90 2.99
CA HIS A 76 0.62 5.74 4.12
C HIS A 76 0.42 4.29 4.56
N PHE A 77 0.73 3.34 3.68
CA PHE A 77 0.64 1.90 3.93
C PHE A 77 1.74 1.17 3.14
N TYR A 78 2.04 -0.07 3.55
CA TYR A 78 2.96 -0.96 2.85
C TYR A 78 2.20 -1.74 1.76
N PRO A 79 2.50 -1.53 0.46
CA PRO A 79 1.82 -2.25 -0.62
C PRO A 79 2.29 -3.70 -0.69
N LEU A 80 1.39 -4.65 -0.98
CA LEU A 80 1.77 -6.03 -1.27
C LEU A 80 1.74 -6.26 -2.79
N HIS A 81 2.71 -6.98 -3.33
CA HIS A 81 2.81 -7.20 -4.77
C HIS A 81 1.55 -7.87 -5.32
N TRP A 82 1.00 -8.87 -4.61
CA TRP A 82 -0.23 -9.52 -5.05
C TRP A 82 -1.43 -8.56 -5.14
N GLU A 83 -1.51 -7.55 -4.27
CA GLU A 83 -2.57 -6.53 -4.32
C GLU A 83 -2.40 -5.61 -5.53
N ILE A 84 -1.17 -5.14 -5.75
CA ILE A 84 -0.81 -4.28 -6.88
C ILE A 84 -1.07 -4.99 -8.20
N LEU A 85 -0.64 -6.25 -8.33
CA LEU A 85 -0.90 -7.10 -9.48
C LEU A 85 -2.41 -7.29 -9.70
N LYS A 86 -3.17 -7.59 -8.63
CA LYS A 86 -4.61 -7.79 -8.70
C LYS A 86 -5.32 -6.51 -9.18
N ILE A 87 -4.94 -5.34 -8.68
CA ILE A 87 -5.47 -4.04 -9.12
C ILE A 87 -5.19 -3.82 -10.62
N ALA A 88 -3.96 -4.04 -11.08
CA ALA A 88 -3.59 -3.87 -12.48
C ALA A 88 -4.33 -4.84 -13.40
N GLN A 89 -4.58 -6.08 -12.95
CA GLN A 89 -5.37 -7.05 -13.72
C GLN A 89 -6.84 -6.65 -13.86
N TYR A 90 -7.45 -6.03 -12.85
CA TYR A 90 -8.78 -5.44 -13.02
C TYR A 90 -8.76 -4.29 -14.03
N ALA A 91 -7.76 -3.41 -13.95
CA ALA A 91 -7.63 -2.30 -14.89
C ALA A 91 -7.49 -2.78 -16.35
N ARG A 92 -6.73 -3.85 -16.61
CA ARG A 92 -6.58 -4.45 -17.96
C ARG A 92 -7.86 -5.03 -18.57
N GLN A 93 -8.92 -5.20 -17.79
CA GLN A 93 -10.19 -5.77 -18.27
C GLN A 93 -11.22 -4.72 -18.68
N VAL A 94 -10.98 -3.42 -18.44
CA VAL A 94 -11.95 -2.37 -18.76
C VAL A 94 -11.69 -1.66 -20.10
N ALA A 95 -10.50 -1.85 -20.67
CA ALA A 95 -10.12 -1.33 -21.99
C ALA A 95 -8.90 -2.11 -22.53
N GLU A 96 -8.62 -1.98 -23.83
CA GLU A 96 -7.41 -2.53 -24.47
C GLU A 96 -6.13 -1.85 -23.94
N GLU A 97 -6.18 -0.52 -23.79
CA GLU A 97 -5.10 0.30 -23.23
C GLU A 97 -5.66 1.16 -22.08
N PRO A 98 -5.91 0.58 -20.90
CA PRO A 98 -6.56 1.30 -19.81
C PRO A 98 -5.66 2.42 -19.28
N VAL A 99 -6.26 3.57 -19.03
CA VAL A 99 -5.62 4.65 -18.28
C VAL A 99 -6.12 4.64 -16.84
N VAL A 100 -5.20 4.42 -15.90
CA VAL A 100 -5.46 4.55 -14.46
C VAL A 100 -5.09 5.96 -14.02
N CYS A 101 -6.00 6.64 -13.34
CA CYS A 101 -5.75 7.92 -12.69
C CYS A 101 -5.51 7.70 -11.19
N ASP A 102 -4.29 7.95 -10.72
CA ASP A 102 -3.94 7.94 -9.30
C ASP A 102 -4.27 9.32 -8.68
N LEU A 103 -5.46 9.43 -8.11
CA LEU A 103 -6.12 10.70 -7.77
C LEU A 103 -5.51 11.43 -6.57
N HIS A 104 -4.83 10.68 -5.69
CA HIS A 104 -4.23 11.19 -4.45
C HIS A 104 -2.78 10.74 -4.35
N CYS A 105 -2.09 10.79 -5.48
CA CYS A 105 -0.83 10.07 -5.67
C CYS A 105 0.32 10.49 -4.74
N THR A 106 0.26 11.66 -4.10
CA THR A 106 1.33 12.22 -3.27
C THR A 106 2.68 12.22 -4.00
N ASN A 107 3.63 11.38 -3.59
CA ASN A 107 4.94 11.22 -4.22
C ASN A 107 4.95 10.24 -5.41
N GLY A 108 3.84 9.55 -5.68
CA GLY A 108 3.61 8.64 -6.81
C GLY A 108 4.06 7.20 -6.60
N PHE A 109 4.44 6.83 -5.38
CA PHE A 109 4.98 5.50 -5.07
C PHE A 109 4.01 4.36 -5.43
N VAL A 110 2.80 4.38 -4.86
CA VAL A 110 1.81 3.31 -5.05
C VAL A 110 1.39 3.20 -6.51
N GLY A 111 1.08 4.31 -7.17
CA GLY A 111 0.71 4.32 -8.58
C GLY A 111 1.85 3.86 -9.49
N SER A 112 3.11 4.08 -9.14
CA SER A 112 4.26 3.55 -9.89
C SER A 112 4.37 2.03 -9.78
N LEU A 113 4.10 1.47 -8.61
CA LEU A 113 4.02 0.02 -8.45
C LEU A 113 2.92 -0.57 -9.34
N VAL A 114 1.75 0.08 -9.39
CA VAL A 114 0.66 -0.33 -10.31
C VAL A 114 1.10 -0.21 -11.78
N ALA A 115 1.80 0.86 -12.16
CA ALA A 115 2.26 1.07 -13.52
C ALA A 115 3.22 -0.03 -14.01
N ARG A 116 4.10 -0.50 -13.12
CA ARG A 116 5.06 -1.58 -13.39
C ARG A 116 4.41 -2.93 -13.69
N GLU A 117 3.13 -3.09 -13.35
CA GLU A 117 2.31 -4.26 -13.72
C GLU A 117 1.69 -4.18 -15.13
N GLY A 118 2.20 -3.25 -15.96
CA GLY A 118 1.88 -3.14 -17.38
C GLY A 118 0.59 -2.38 -17.67
N VAL A 119 0.23 -1.39 -16.83
CA VAL A 119 -0.88 -0.46 -17.10
C VAL A 119 -0.38 0.97 -17.12
N LYS A 120 -0.98 1.82 -17.95
CA LYS A 120 -0.63 3.25 -17.96
C LYS A 120 -1.24 3.91 -16.72
N VAL A 121 -0.41 4.56 -15.92
CA VAL A 121 -0.86 5.30 -14.74
C VAL A 121 -0.47 6.77 -14.86
N VAL A 122 -1.45 7.64 -14.62
CA VAL A 122 -1.26 9.09 -14.53
C VAL A 122 -1.62 9.53 -13.11
N GLY A 123 -0.62 10.02 -12.40
CA GLY A 123 -0.77 10.65 -11.09
C GLY A 123 -1.30 12.05 -11.15
N VAL A 124 -2.26 12.36 -10.29
CA VAL A 124 -2.73 13.72 -10.08
C VAL A 124 -2.27 14.21 -8.71
N ARG A 125 -1.26 15.08 -8.71
CA ARG A 125 -0.69 15.64 -7.49
C ARG A 125 -1.35 16.99 -7.18
N ASN A 126 -1.97 17.08 -6.01
CA ASN A 126 -2.46 18.36 -5.48
C ASN A 126 -1.29 19.16 -4.87
N PRO A 127 -0.94 20.35 -5.41
CA PRO A 127 0.15 21.18 -4.87
C PRO A 127 -0.09 21.69 -3.45
N GLY A 128 -1.35 21.75 -3.00
CA GLY A 128 -1.74 22.13 -1.64
C GLY A 128 -1.79 20.95 -0.67
N ALA A 129 -1.64 19.70 -1.14
CA ALA A 129 -1.57 18.55 -0.25
C ALA A 129 -0.23 18.51 0.49
N LYS A 130 -0.26 17.99 1.72
CA LYS A 130 0.94 17.80 2.53
C LYS A 130 1.86 16.78 1.84
N ALA A 131 3.07 17.20 1.48
CA ALA A 131 4.00 16.33 0.76
C ALA A 131 4.55 15.21 1.66
N ASN A 132 4.87 14.07 1.06
CA ASN A 132 5.66 13.04 1.71
C ASN A 132 7.07 13.58 1.97
N GLN A 133 7.80 12.97 2.91
CA GLN A 133 9.17 13.38 3.19
C GLN A 133 10.10 13.15 1.97
N ILE A 134 9.87 12.07 1.22
CA ILE A 134 10.44 11.90 -0.12
C ILE A 134 9.40 12.42 -1.11
N ALA A 135 9.65 13.62 -1.66
CA ALA A 135 8.67 14.34 -2.48
C ALA A 135 8.39 13.66 -3.83
N ASP A 136 9.42 13.16 -4.50
CA ASP A 136 9.33 12.50 -5.81
C ASP A 136 9.83 11.06 -5.71
N PHE A 137 8.90 10.12 -5.57
CA PHE A 137 9.17 8.70 -5.38
C PHE A 137 8.33 7.87 -6.35
N TYR A 138 8.50 8.09 -7.64
CA TYR A 138 7.76 7.44 -8.71
C TYR A 138 8.68 6.94 -9.83
N ASP A 139 8.16 6.09 -10.69
CA ASP A 139 8.87 5.49 -11.83
C ASP A 139 8.58 6.27 -13.12
N PRO A 140 9.47 7.18 -13.56
CA PRO A 140 9.20 8.02 -14.72
C PRO A 140 9.15 7.24 -16.05
N GLU A 141 9.57 5.97 -16.08
CA GLU A 141 9.50 5.15 -17.29
C GLU A 141 8.07 4.70 -17.62
N CYS A 142 7.22 4.53 -16.60
CA CYS A 142 5.86 4.02 -16.75
C CYS A 142 4.78 4.87 -16.07
N TYR A 143 5.16 5.88 -15.28
CA TYR A 143 4.26 6.72 -14.52
C TYR A 143 4.39 8.20 -14.93
N ASP A 144 3.26 8.84 -15.25
CA ASP A 144 3.20 10.27 -15.57
C ASP A 144 2.62 11.05 -14.38
N MET A 145 3.37 12.01 -13.84
CA MET A 145 2.93 12.85 -12.71
C MET A 145 2.44 14.21 -13.22
N ARG A 146 1.17 14.53 -12.99
CA ARG A 146 0.56 15.80 -13.38
C ARG A 146 0.05 16.59 -12.18
N PRO A 147 0.23 17.92 -12.16
CA PRO A 147 -0.39 18.75 -11.14
C PRO A 147 -1.88 18.97 -11.44
N ALA A 148 -2.73 18.94 -10.41
CA ALA A 148 -4.09 19.49 -10.47
C ALA A 148 -4.52 20.01 -9.10
N GLN A 149 -5.23 21.14 -9.05
CA GLN A 149 -5.69 21.71 -7.77
C GLN A 149 -6.88 20.93 -7.21
N ALA A 150 -7.79 20.47 -8.08
CA ALA A 150 -8.92 19.62 -7.73
C ALA A 150 -9.11 18.49 -8.74
N ILE A 151 -9.83 17.43 -8.32
CA ILE A 151 -10.23 16.34 -9.22
C ILE A 151 -11.06 16.87 -10.40
N SER A 152 -11.85 17.93 -10.19
CA SER A 152 -12.61 18.59 -11.24
C SER A 152 -11.76 19.20 -12.36
N ASP A 153 -10.48 19.46 -12.09
CA ASP A 153 -9.57 20.13 -13.02
C ASP A 153 -8.83 19.14 -13.93
N ILE A 154 -9.04 17.83 -13.73
CA ILE A 154 -8.47 16.78 -14.56
C ILE A 154 -9.05 16.90 -15.97
N ASP A 155 -8.17 17.12 -16.95
CA ASP A 155 -8.51 17.43 -18.33
C ASP A 155 -8.29 16.25 -19.31
N PHE A 156 -7.95 15.07 -18.77
CA PHE A 156 -7.75 13.85 -19.53
C PHE A 156 -8.76 12.76 -19.14
N VAL A 157 -9.07 11.89 -20.09
CA VAL A 157 -9.95 10.75 -19.88
C VAL A 157 -9.17 9.61 -19.21
N PHE A 158 -9.80 8.97 -18.23
CA PHE A 158 -9.26 7.77 -17.58
C PHE A 158 -10.36 6.72 -17.42
N ASP A 159 -9.95 5.45 -17.51
CA ASP A 159 -10.84 4.29 -17.36
C ASP A 159 -10.99 3.88 -15.90
N VAL A 160 -9.93 4.07 -15.11
CA VAL A 160 -9.88 3.61 -13.71
C VAL A 160 -9.53 4.77 -12.78
N ALA A 161 -10.38 5.01 -11.78
CA ALA A 161 -10.06 5.88 -10.66
C ALA A 161 -9.36 5.06 -9.56
N LEU A 162 -8.07 5.30 -9.34
CA LEU A 162 -7.35 4.79 -8.18
C LEU A 162 -7.36 5.85 -7.08
N SER A 163 -8.18 5.62 -6.05
CA SER A 163 -8.24 6.44 -4.85
C SER A 163 -7.58 5.68 -3.71
N ALA A 164 -6.26 5.77 -3.63
CA ALA A 164 -5.49 5.20 -2.53
C ALA A 164 -5.25 6.25 -1.46
N TRP A 165 -5.84 6.05 -0.28
CA TRP A 165 -5.67 6.97 0.86
C TRP A 165 -6.23 8.38 0.62
N MET A 166 -7.53 8.45 0.30
CA MET A 166 -8.26 9.73 0.21
C MET A 166 -7.97 10.62 1.44
N PRO A 167 -7.79 11.94 1.29
CA PRO A 167 -7.51 12.82 2.42
C PRO A 167 -8.54 12.70 3.55
N ALA A 168 -8.06 12.68 4.80
CA ALA A 168 -8.88 12.57 6.00
C ALA A 168 -9.95 13.67 6.08
N GLY A 169 -11.20 13.28 6.37
CA GLY A 169 -12.32 14.20 6.56
C GLY A 169 -12.91 14.76 5.26
N ILE A 170 -12.43 14.34 4.09
CA ILE A 170 -12.90 14.86 2.78
C ILE A 170 -13.56 13.73 1.99
N ASN A 171 -14.78 13.98 1.48
CA ASN A 171 -15.45 13.07 0.55
C ASN A 171 -15.33 13.58 -0.89
N LEU A 172 -14.43 12.97 -1.66
CA LEU A 172 -14.19 13.32 -3.07
C LEU A 172 -14.96 12.44 -4.06
N THR A 173 -15.80 11.54 -3.55
CA THR A 173 -16.63 10.63 -4.35
C THR A 173 -17.43 11.35 -5.44
N PRO A 174 -18.14 12.48 -5.16
CA PRO A 174 -18.94 13.15 -6.19
C PRO A 174 -18.11 13.67 -7.36
N ASP A 175 -16.88 14.15 -7.10
CA ASP A 175 -16.00 14.66 -8.15
C ASP A 175 -15.36 13.55 -8.96
N ILE A 176 -15.04 12.41 -8.33
CA ILE A 176 -14.54 11.22 -9.02
C ILE A 176 -15.59 10.66 -9.99
N ILE A 177 -16.85 10.57 -9.55
CA ILE A 177 -17.94 10.01 -10.37
C ILE A 177 -18.25 10.86 -11.61
N LYS A 178 -18.02 12.18 -11.56
CA LYS A 178 -18.24 13.08 -12.72
C LYS A 178 -17.41 12.68 -13.94
N HIS A 179 -16.24 12.08 -13.71
CA HIS A 179 -15.37 11.55 -14.76
C HIS A 179 -15.84 10.21 -15.34
N ARG A 180 -16.86 9.59 -14.73
CA ARG A 180 -17.45 8.31 -15.13
C ARG A 180 -16.40 7.20 -15.36
N PRO A 181 -15.50 6.94 -14.40
CA PRO A 181 -14.54 5.86 -14.54
C PRO A 181 -15.25 4.51 -14.68
N LYS A 182 -14.80 3.65 -15.57
CA LYS A 182 -15.32 2.28 -15.71
C LYS A 182 -15.09 1.44 -14.44
N LEU A 183 -14.02 1.75 -13.71
CA LEU A 183 -13.63 1.09 -12.47
C LEU A 183 -13.20 2.12 -11.41
N ILE A 184 -13.59 1.90 -10.16
CA ILE A 184 -13.09 2.64 -9.00
C ILE A 184 -12.39 1.64 -8.08
N VAL A 185 -11.12 1.90 -7.80
CA VAL A 185 -10.31 1.19 -6.80
C VAL A 185 -10.17 2.10 -5.60
N PHE A 186 -10.77 1.70 -4.48
CA PHE A 186 -10.74 2.47 -3.24
C PHE A 186 -9.94 1.72 -2.17
N ILE A 187 -8.82 2.30 -1.73
CA ILE A 187 -7.96 1.76 -0.67
C ILE A 187 -8.07 2.67 0.54
N HIS A 188 -8.56 2.12 1.65
CA HIS A 188 -8.81 2.89 2.87
C HIS A 188 -8.60 2.06 4.14
N THR A 189 -8.65 2.71 5.30
CA THR A 189 -8.75 2.08 6.62
C THR A 189 -10.00 2.63 7.33
N ASN A 190 -10.50 1.89 8.32
CA ASN A 190 -11.54 2.38 9.22
C ASN A 190 -10.96 3.00 10.51
N HIS A 191 -9.64 3.14 10.60
CA HIS A 191 -8.99 3.71 11.77
C HIS A 191 -9.39 5.17 11.97
N VAL A 192 -9.79 5.49 13.19
CA VAL A 192 -10.11 6.84 13.66
C VAL A 192 -9.03 7.24 14.65
N ASP A 193 -8.43 8.41 14.44
CA ASP A 193 -7.47 8.98 15.38
C ASP A 193 -8.18 9.31 16.70
N GLU A 194 -7.73 8.72 17.81
CA GLU A 194 -8.40 8.86 19.10
C GLU A 194 -8.39 10.31 19.64
N SER A 195 -7.38 11.10 19.29
CA SER A 195 -7.22 12.47 19.80
C SER A 195 -8.10 13.48 19.07
N THR A 196 -8.27 13.28 17.76
CA THR A 196 -9.02 14.19 16.87
C THR A 196 -10.42 13.68 16.54
N GLN A 197 -10.69 12.39 16.78
CA GLN A 197 -11.90 11.68 16.36
C GLN A 197 -12.14 11.71 14.84
N LEU A 198 -11.09 12.00 14.06
CA LEU A 198 -11.15 12.05 12.60
C LEU A 198 -10.68 10.72 11.99
N PRO A 199 -11.30 10.26 10.89
CA PRO A 199 -10.79 9.11 10.15
C PRO A 199 -9.39 9.40 9.59
N GLN A 200 -8.51 8.40 9.52
CA GLN A 200 -7.18 8.56 8.91
C GLN A 200 -7.22 8.82 7.40
N THR A 201 -8.32 8.45 6.74
CA THR A 201 -8.51 8.61 5.30
C THR A 201 -10.00 8.77 4.98
N GLY A 202 -10.31 9.64 4.02
CA GLY A 202 -11.64 9.89 3.50
C GLY A 202 -12.67 10.23 4.57
N THR A 203 -13.91 9.83 4.34
CA THR A 203 -15.00 9.86 5.31
C THR A 203 -15.81 8.56 5.25
N PRO A 204 -16.63 8.24 6.26
CA PRO A 204 -17.52 7.07 6.21
C PRO A 204 -18.47 7.06 5.00
N GLU A 205 -18.78 8.22 4.42
CA GLU A 205 -19.66 8.40 3.26
C GLU A 205 -18.94 8.22 1.91
N ALA A 206 -17.62 8.00 1.90
CA ALA A 206 -16.90 7.78 0.65
C ALA A 206 -17.40 6.51 -0.04
N PHE A 207 -17.84 6.64 -1.30
CA PHE A 207 -18.36 5.54 -2.13
C PHE A 207 -19.53 4.74 -1.52
N THR A 208 -20.30 5.32 -0.61
CA THR A 208 -21.54 4.71 -0.09
C THR A 208 -22.74 4.95 -1.01
N GLU A 209 -22.83 6.15 -1.59
CA GLU A 209 -23.87 6.56 -2.54
C GLU A 209 -23.29 6.67 -3.95
N LEU A 210 -23.18 5.51 -4.61
CA LEU A 210 -22.79 5.46 -6.02
C LEU A 210 -24.03 5.48 -6.93
N PRO A 211 -23.94 5.99 -8.17
CA PRO A 211 -25.01 5.88 -9.16
C PRO A 211 -25.39 4.41 -9.40
N ASP A 212 -26.65 4.16 -9.75
CA ASP A 212 -27.21 2.80 -9.93
C ASP A 212 -26.40 1.87 -10.86
N GLY A 213 -25.62 2.43 -11.80
CA GLY A 213 -24.75 1.67 -12.69
C GLY A 213 -23.53 1.05 -12.00
N TYR A 214 -23.08 1.60 -10.88
CA TYR A 214 -21.90 1.10 -10.16
C TYR A 214 -22.25 0.01 -9.15
N LYS A 215 -21.41 -1.02 -9.10
CA LYS A 215 -21.55 -2.13 -8.16
C LYS A 215 -20.20 -2.51 -7.58
N LEU A 216 -20.16 -2.85 -6.28
CA LEU A 216 -19.01 -3.52 -5.67
C LEU A 216 -18.89 -4.93 -6.24
N ILE A 217 -17.81 -5.20 -6.98
CA ILE A 217 -17.57 -6.49 -7.64
C ILE A 217 -16.53 -7.35 -6.91
N ASP A 218 -15.64 -6.74 -6.14
CA ASP A 218 -14.66 -7.45 -5.32
C ASP A 218 -14.23 -6.58 -4.13
N GLN A 219 -13.81 -7.24 -3.05
CA GLN A 219 -13.22 -6.58 -1.90
C GLN A 219 -12.30 -7.54 -1.14
N TRP A 220 -11.28 -6.99 -0.50
CA TRP A 220 -10.44 -7.73 0.43
C TRP A 220 -9.88 -6.80 1.51
N SER A 221 -9.30 -7.41 2.53
CA SER A 221 -8.66 -6.70 3.62
C SER A 221 -7.28 -7.28 3.88
N VAL A 222 -6.32 -6.41 4.18
CA VAL A 222 -5.00 -6.76 4.71
C VAL A 222 -4.95 -6.31 6.15
N LYS A 223 -4.56 -7.22 7.03
CA LYS A 223 -4.40 -6.96 8.45
C LYS A 223 -2.93 -7.01 8.83
N ARG A 224 -2.44 -5.92 9.43
CA ARG A 224 -1.18 -5.88 10.16
C ARG A 224 -1.51 -5.84 11.66
N PRO A 225 -0.99 -6.77 12.48
CA PRO A 225 -1.17 -6.66 13.92
C PRO A 225 -0.47 -5.40 14.45
N GLU A 226 -0.98 -4.90 15.58
CA GLU A 226 -0.25 -3.95 16.42
C GLU A 226 1.14 -4.51 16.74
N ASP A 227 2.12 -3.63 16.83
CA ASP A 227 3.50 -3.95 17.23
C ASP A 227 4.18 -5.07 16.44
N LEU A 228 3.73 -5.36 15.20
CA LEU A 228 4.26 -6.44 14.35
C LEU A 228 5.79 -6.59 14.41
N LEU A 229 6.52 -5.48 14.25
CA LEU A 229 7.99 -5.49 14.29
C LEU A 229 8.52 -5.39 15.73
N HIS A 230 7.90 -4.58 16.58
CA HIS A 230 8.34 -4.35 17.96
C HIS A 230 8.25 -5.64 18.82
N ASP A 231 7.17 -6.40 18.66
CA ASP A 231 6.96 -7.66 19.36
C ASP A 231 8.00 -8.72 18.98
N VAL A 232 8.60 -8.64 17.78
CA VAL A 232 9.66 -9.53 17.34
C VAL A 232 11.04 -8.97 17.73
N TRP A 233 11.25 -7.68 17.49
CA TRP A 233 12.46 -6.92 17.74
C TRP A 233 12.16 -5.69 18.62
N PRO A 234 12.30 -5.79 19.95
CA PRO A 234 11.89 -4.74 20.89
C PRO A 234 12.60 -3.38 20.72
N ASP A 235 13.73 -3.34 20.02
CA ASP A 235 14.44 -2.09 19.70
C ASP A 235 13.78 -1.28 18.59
N LEU A 236 12.84 -1.87 17.83
CA LEU A 236 12.06 -1.17 16.80
C LEU A 236 10.87 -0.44 17.42
N THR A 237 10.36 0.57 16.71
CA THR A 237 9.27 1.41 17.22
C THR A 237 7.94 0.63 17.31
N PRO A 238 7.11 0.83 18.35
CA PRO A 238 5.74 0.32 18.40
C PRO A 238 4.84 0.92 17.30
N SER A 239 3.92 0.13 16.77
CA SER A 239 2.99 0.51 15.69
C SER A 239 1.57 0.14 16.03
N ILE A 240 0.62 1.04 15.76
CA ILE A 240 -0.82 0.74 15.82
C ILE A 240 -1.20 -0.44 14.91
N GLU A 241 -2.32 -1.11 15.20
CA GLU A 241 -2.93 -2.06 14.27
C GLU A 241 -3.31 -1.36 12.94
N GLU A 242 -3.17 -2.07 11.82
CA GLU A 242 -3.69 -1.61 10.53
C GLU A 242 -4.65 -2.65 9.96
N VAL A 243 -5.87 -2.23 9.64
CA VAL A 243 -6.79 -2.98 8.78
C VAL A 243 -7.06 -2.14 7.54
N ARG A 244 -6.37 -2.49 6.45
CA ARG A 244 -6.52 -1.85 5.15
C ARG A 244 -7.55 -2.61 4.34
N HIS A 245 -8.50 -1.89 3.77
CA HIS A 245 -9.54 -2.41 2.89
C HIS A 245 -9.27 -1.95 1.47
N VAL A 246 -9.46 -2.86 0.51
CA VAL A 246 -9.53 -2.52 -0.91
C VAL A 246 -10.92 -2.91 -1.43
N LYS A 247 -11.57 -1.97 -2.10
CA LYS A 247 -12.88 -2.16 -2.71
C LYS A 247 -12.80 -1.85 -4.20
N ILE A 248 -13.37 -2.72 -5.02
CA ILE A 248 -13.42 -2.58 -6.48
C ILE A 248 -14.88 -2.38 -6.89
N TYR A 249 -15.20 -1.18 -7.36
CA TYR A 249 -16.51 -0.85 -7.91
C TYR A 249 -16.42 -0.74 -9.42
N ALA A 250 -17.34 -1.35 -10.15
CA ALA A 250 -17.37 -1.29 -11.61
C ALA A 250 -18.69 -0.72 -12.11
N ASP A 251 -18.65 0.02 -13.22
CA ASP A 251 -19.84 0.44 -13.96
C ASP A 251 -20.48 -0.75 -14.71
N SER A 252 -21.75 -0.60 -15.09
CA SER A 252 -22.65 -1.66 -15.55
C SER A 252 -22.07 -2.61 -16.61
N ASP A 253 -21.37 -2.10 -17.62
CA ASP A 253 -20.78 -2.90 -18.70
C ASP A 253 -19.58 -3.77 -18.24
N HIS A 254 -19.08 -3.51 -17.03
CA HIS A 254 -17.88 -4.14 -16.48
C HIS A 254 -18.16 -4.99 -15.24
N HIS A 255 -19.41 -5.26 -14.89
CA HIS A 255 -19.74 -6.07 -13.71
C HIS A 255 -19.26 -7.53 -13.77
N GLY A 256 -18.97 -8.03 -14.98
CA GLY A 256 -18.50 -9.40 -15.21
C GLY A 256 -17.00 -9.61 -15.14
N ILE A 257 -16.20 -8.55 -14.96
CA ILE A 257 -14.74 -8.67 -14.84
C ILE A 257 -14.36 -9.34 -13.51
N GLY A 258 -13.21 -10.01 -13.48
CA GLY A 258 -12.79 -10.75 -12.29
C GLY A 258 -11.30 -11.03 -12.28
N HIS A 259 -10.79 -11.48 -11.14
CA HIS A 259 -9.40 -11.90 -11.02
C HIS A 259 -9.25 -13.40 -11.39
N SER A 260 -8.37 -13.71 -12.34
CA SER A 260 -7.93 -15.10 -12.59
C SER A 260 -6.84 -15.49 -11.59
N ALA A 261 -6.84 -16.75 -11.13
CA ALA A 261 -5.88 -17.26 -10.14
C ALA A 261 -4.42 -16.88 -10.42
N SER A 262 -3.67 -16.61 -9.33
CA SER A 262 -2.43 -15.85 -9.35
C SER A 262 -1.31 -16.46 -10.20
N VAL A 263 -0.56 -15.58 -10.86
CA VAL A 263 0.84 -15.84 -11.20
C VAL A 263 1.61 -15.78 -9.87
N VAL A 264 2.42 -16.79 -9.57
CA VAL A 264 3.38 -16.69 -8.46
C VAL A 264 4.51 -15.81 -8.96
N ALA A 265 4.54 -14.56 -8.50
CA ALA A 265 5.62 -13.64 -8.76
C ALA A 265 6.32 -13.33 -7.43
N ASP A 266 7.63 -13.06 -7.49
CA ASP A 266 8.40 -12.69 -6.31
C ASP A 266 7.83 -11.40 -5.70
N GLY A 267 7.59 -11.39 -4.39
CA GLY A 267 7.12 -10.21 -3.68
C GLY A 267 8.18 -9.11 -3.58
N TYR A 268 7.79 -7.95 -3.07
CA TYR A 268 8.74 -6.87 -2.80
C TYR A 268 9.72 -7.23 -1.67
N ALA A 269 10.84 -6.51 -1.58
CA ALA A 269 11.86 -6.79 -0.56
C ALA A 269 11.29 -6.72 0.88
N TRP A 270 10.44 -5.73 1.16
CA TRP A 270 9.77 -5.57 2.46
C TRP A 270 8.78 -6.70 2.79
N GLU A 271 8.30 -7.47 1.81
CA GLU A 271 7.43 -8.62 2.07
C GLU A 271 8.21 -9.78 2.71
N LYS A 272 9.53 -9.85 2.52
CA LYS A 272 10.39 -10.81 3.24
C LYS A 272 10.49 -10.47 4.73
N GLU A 273 10.56 -9.18 5.06
CA GLU A 273 10.52 -8.70 6.45
C GLU A 273 9.14 -8.96 7.08
N LEU A 274 8.06 -8.78 6.31
CA LEU A 274 6.72 -9.14 6.73
C LEU A 274 6.58 -10.63 7.04
N ASP A 275 7.02 -11.51 6.13
CA ASP A 275 7.00 -12.98 6.30
C ASP A 275 7.78 -13.42 7.54
N MET A 276 9.00 -12.89 7.72
CA MET A 276 9.83 -13.22 8.88
C MET A 276 9.18 -12.76 10.19
N ALA A 277 8.64 -11.54 10.24
CA ALA A 277 7.97 -11.02 11.43
C ALA A 277 6.74 -11.87 11.80
N GLN A 278 5.89 -12.18 10.81
CA GLN A 278 4.70 -13.01 11.02
C GLN A 278 5.06 -14.43 11.48
N LEU A 279 6.07 -15.05 10.88
CA LEU A 279 6.53 -16.37 11.26
C LEU A 279 7.08 -16.39 12.70
N ALA A 280 7.82 -15.35 13.09
CA ALA A 280 8.35 -15.21 14.45
C ALA A 280 7.22 -15.02 15.48
N LEU A 281 6.21 -14.21 15.18
CA LEU A 281 5.03 -14.05 16.05
C LEU A 281 4.27 -15.37 16.20
N GLU A 282 4.04 -16.08 15.10
CA GLU A 282 3.37 -17.38 15.16
C GLU A 282 4.17 -18.40 15.98
N ALA A 283 5.51 -18.39 15.87
CA ALA A 283 6.37 -19.23 16.70
C ALA A 283 6.26 -18.86 18.19
N LYS A 284 6.22 -17.57 18.52
CA LYS A 284 6.02 -17.09 19.91
C LYS A 284 4.67 -17.57 20.44
N GLU A 285 3.59 -17.42 19.68
CA GLU A 285 2.27 -17.93 20.05
C GLU A 285 2.26 -19.45 20.24
N HIS A 286 2.92 -20.19 19.34
CA HIS A 286 3.06 -21.64 19.46
C HIS A 286 3.79 -22.04 20.75
N LEU A 287 4.87 -21.34 21.12
CA LEU A 287 5.61 -21.60 22.36
C LEU A 287 4.79 -21.24 23.61
N ARG A 288 4.09 -20.10 23.60
CA ARG A 288 3.16 -19.70 24.68
C ARG A 288 2.05 -20.73 24.88
N SER A 289 1.50 -21.26 23.79
CA SER A 289 0.46 -22.31 23.84
C SER A 289 0.93 -23.60 24.53
N ARG A 290 2.25 -23.82 24.59
CA ARG A 290 2.91 -24.94 25.27
C ARG A 290 3.40 -24.61 26.68
N GLY A 291 3.08 -23.41 27.20
CA GLY A 291 3.52 -22.95 28.50
C GLY A 291 4.99 -22.53 28.56
N ILE A 292 5.63 -22.30 27.40
CA ILE A 292 7.02 -21.83 27.33
C ILE A 292 7.01 -20.29 27.33
N PRO A 293 7.70 -19.63 28.27
CA PRO A 293 7.84 -18.17 28.27
C PRO A 293 8.72 -17.72 27.11
N VAL A 294 8.28 -16.66 26.41
CA VAL A 294 8.93 -16.04 25.24
C VAL A 294 8.75 -14.54 25.21
#